data_AF-A0AAU5W453-F1
#
_entry.id   AF-A0AAU5W453-F1
#
_cell.length_a   1.000
_cell.length_b   1.000
_cell.length_c   1.000
_cell.angle_alpha   90.00
_cell.angle_beta   90.00
_cell.angle_gamma   90.00
#
_symmetry.space_group_name_H-M   'P 1'
#
loop_
_entity.id
_entity.type
_entity.pdbx_description
1 polymer ?
#
loop_
_entity_poly.entity_id
_entity_poly.type
_entity_poly.pdbx_seq_one_letter_code
_entity_poly.pdbx_strand_id
1 'polypeptide(L)'
;MTGRRVKAAGGALVLALTAGGLIWGFGLRGESGEEPADTCRGALAAEEAGTFFGGAELEFGGHTAEWVGQETEYCAAWVRGEEADGVQLKLNIRPSAAHRSSGAAEDASATPIGFGWNGSFAVSDQPRAGVLVDCAPLPGKGLLVLAEARQDIEELTDAQVLQVARFATESARRAAKRFGCEGDLGRRPSAVDRSPWQTRPVAEAEGTCRDVFGRRDAERLGITKVSEKPAGRALTEECSVRLPGKDHHVRLGAYYGPSAQQEKYLDGRYPGSVTGAVMRSRPCGGALGDAYVKFEEFPRPDREEGVRSTVGRQDAERLLAAFATASGARHGCPVP
;
A
#
# COMPACT_ATOMS: atom_id res chain seq x y z
N MET A 1 -44.68 34.31 -60.87
CA MET A 1 -43.28 33.99 -60.48
C MET A 1 -43.32 33.47 -59.04
N THR A 2 -42.88 32.21 -58.88
CA THR A 2 -42.30 31.55 -57.68
C THR A 2 -42.39 32.27 -56.32
N GLY A 3 -42.83 31.66 -55.21
CA GLY A 3 -43.09 30.26 -54.93
C GLY A 3 -43.40 29.98 -53.45
N ARG A 4 -43.73 28.69 -53.23
CA ARG A 4 -43.71 27.87 -52.00
C ARG A 4 -44.57 28.26 -50.78
N ARG A 5 -45.70 27.54 -50.75
CA ARG A 5 -46.55 27.12 -49.62
C ARG A 5 -45.74 26.63 -48.42
N VAL A 6 -46.04 27.17 -47.24
CA VAL A 6 -45.72 26.59 -45.92
C VAL A 6 -46.93 25.77 -45.48
N LYS A 7 -46.73 24.47 -45.22
CA LYS A 7 -47.72 23.61 -44.56
C LYS A 7 -47.23 23.27 -43.16
N ALA A 8 -47.96 23.82 -42.20
CA ALA A 8 -48.56 23.17 -41.04
C ALA A 8 -47.78 22.08 -40.27
N ALA A 9 -47.57 22.41 -39.00
CA ALA A 9 -48.13 21.76 -37.81
C ALA A 9 -47.60 20.39 -37.37
N GLY A 10 -47.30 20.35 -36.07
CA GLY A 10 -47.70 19.25 -35.21
C GLY A 10 -46.54 18.45 -34.63
N GLY A 11 -46.37 18.55 -33.31
CA GLY A 11 -45.61 17.56 -32.55
C GLY A 11 -44.75 18.14 -31.45
N ALA A 12 -45.38 18.54 -30.34
CA ALA A 12 -44.68 18.59 -29.07
C ALA A 12 -44.33 17.16 -28.64
N LEU A 13 -43.06 16.90 -28.38
CA LEU A 13 -42.62 15.71 -27.66
C LEU A 13 -41.48 16.12 -26.74
N VAL A 14 -41.86 16.46 -25.51
CA VAL A 14 -40.97 16.53 -24.36
C VAL A 14 -40.67 15.09 -23.96
N LEU A 15 -39.43 14.66 -24.14
CA LEU A 15 -38.87 13.50 -23.45
C LEU A 15 -37.66 13.99 -22.65
N ALA A 16 -37.92 14.23 -21.37
CA ALA A 16 -36.91 14.23 -20.32
C ALA A 16 -36.45 12.78 -20.03
N LEU A 17 -35.34 12.64 -19.31
CA LEU A 17 -34.73 11.42 -18.73
C LEU A 17 -33.71 10.75 -19.68
N THR A 18 -32.43 10.58 -19.38
CA THR A 18 -31.69 10.55 -18.11
C THR A 18 -30.21 10.89 -18.36
N ALA A 19 -29.68 11.87 -17.62
CA ALA A 19 -28.28 11.82 -17.22
C ALA A 19 -28.17 10.72 -16.15
N GLY A 20 -27.46 9.64 -16.47
CA GLY A 20 -27.30 8.49 -15.59
C GLY A 20 -26.08 7.71 -16.05
N GLY A 21 -25.10 7.61 -15.17
CA GLY A 21 -23.76 7.11 -15.48
C GLY A 21 -23.73 5.67 -16.00
N LEU A 22 -22.82 5.45 -16.93
CA LEU A 22 -22.22 4.15 -17.22
C LEU A 22 -20.70 4.33 -17.24
N ILE A 23 -20.16 4.64 -16.06
CA ILE A 23 -18.83 4.16 -15.69
C ILE A 23 -19.10 2.73 -15.22
N TRP A 24 -18.57 1.70 -15.88
CA TRP A 24 -18.27 0.35 -15.38
C TRP A 24 -18.01 -0.53 -16.61
N GLY A 25 -16.73 -0.89 -16.82
CA GLY A 25 -16.32 -1.75 -17.92
C GLY A 25 -14.99 -1.37 -18.59
N PHE A 26 -13.98 -0.94 -17.84
CA PHE A 26 -12.61 -0.93 -18.36
C PHE A 26 -12.07 -2.36 -18.35
N GLY A 27 -12.42 -3.12 -19.40
CA GLY A 27 -11.58 -4.22 -19.83
C GLY A 27 -10.22 -3.66 -20.27
N LEU A 28 -9.16 -4.42 -20.04
CA LEU A 28 -7.81 -4.17 -20.54
C LEU A 28 -7.84 -4.20 -22.08
N ARG A 29 -8.30 -3.12 -22.71
CA ARG A 29 -8.29 -2.96 -24.17
C ARG A 29 -7.15 -2.03 -24.56
N GLY A 30 -5.93 -2.49 -24.30
CA GLY A 30 -4.75 -2.09 -25.07
C GLY A 30 -4.64 -3.01 -26.28
N GLU A 31 -4.09 -2.53 -27.39
CA GLU A 31 -3.77 -3.38 -28.54
C GLU A 31 -2.81 -4.49 -28.10
N SER A 32 -3.25 -5.75 -28.18
CA SER A 32 -2.38 -6.90 -27.93
C SER A 32 -1.38 -7.00 -29.08
N GLY A 33 -0.13 -6.64 -28.82
CA GLY A 33 0.92 -6.65 -29.84
C GLY A 33 2.18 -5.83 -29.54
N GLU A 34 2.25 -5.10 -28.42
CA GLU A 34 3.46 -4.34 -28.06
C GLU A 34 4.61 -5.29 -27.67
N GLU A 35 5.84 -4.95 -28.09
CA GLU A 35 7.02 -5.65 -27.60
C GLU A 35 7.08 -5.54 -26.07
N PRO A 36 7.53 -6.57 -25.34
CA PRO A 36 7.62 -6.54 -23.88
C PRO A 36 8.41 -5.35 -23.33
N ALA A 37 9.35 -4.83 -24.12
CA ALA A 37 10.19 -3.69 -23.82
C ALA A 37 9.46 -2.33 -23.91
N ASP A 38 8.31 -2.26 -24.57
CA ASP A 38 7.56 -1.02 -24.77
C ASP A 38 6.39 -0.88 -23.78
N THR A 39 5.93 -1.98 -23.18
CA THR A 39 4.85 -1.96 -22.19
C THR A 39 5.19 -1.11 -20.96
N CYS A 40 4.26 -0.25 -20.54
CA CYS A 40 4.49 0.79 -19.52
C CYS A 40 5.68 1.72 -19.88
N ARG A 41 5.84 2.02 -21.18
CA ARG A 41 6.96 2.82 -21.72
C ARG A 41 8.32 2.30 -21.23
N GLY A 42 8.47 0.97 -21.23
CA GLY A 42 9.67 0.24 -20.83
C GLY A 42 9.96 0.15 -19.34
N ALA A 43 8.98 0.44 -18.48
CA ALA A 43 9.13 0.25 -17.04
C ALA A 43 8.85 -1.20 -16.58
N LEU A 44 8.13 -2.00 -17.36
CA LEU A 44 7.76 -3.37 -16.98
C LEU A 44 8.96 -4.31 -17.00
N ALA A 45 9.17 -5.07 -15.93
CA ALA A 45 10.26 -6.04 -15.83
C ALA A 45 9.95 -7.38 -16.52
N ALA A 46 10.00 -7.40 -17.85
CA ALA A 46 9.58 -8.55 -18.66
C ALA A 46 10.34 -9.86 -18.34
N GLU A 47 11.65 -9.79 -18.06
CA GLU A 47 12.46 -10.96 -17.66
C GLU A 47 11.99 -11.58 -16.33
N GLU A 48 11.59 -10.72 -15.40
CA GLU A 48 11.08 -11.14 -14.09
C GLU A 48 9.67 -11.74 -14.23
N ALA A 49 8.85 -11.22 -15.15
CA ALA A 49 7.58 -11.81 -15.51
C ALA A 49 7.76 -13.18 -16.21
N GLY A 50 8.69 -13.29 -17.15
CA GLY A 50 9.03 -14.55 -17.82
C GLY A 50 9.47 -15.63 -16.83
N THR A 51 10.27 -15.26 -15.84
CA THR A 51 10.69 -16.18 -14.77
C THR A 51 9.50 -16.65 -13.92
N PHE A 52 8.54 -15.78 -13.61
CA PHE A 52 7.34 -16.13 -12.83
C PHE A 52 6.49 -17.20 -13.54
N PHE A 53 6.35 -17.08 -14.86
CA PHE A 53 5.61 -18.02 -15.71
C PHE A 53 6.47 -19.17 -16.25
N GLY A 54 7.65 -19.43 -15.65
CA GLY A 54 8.47 -20.58 -16.02
C GLY A 54 9.05 -20.53 -17.44
N GLY A 55 9.25 -19.34 -18.00
CA GLY A 55 9.76 -19.14 -19.36
C GLY A 55 8.71 -19.29 -20.46
N ALA A 56 7.42 -19.33 -20.11
CA ALA A 56 6.33 -19.32 -21.07
C ALA A 56 6.38 -18.07 -21.97
N GLU A 57 5.83 -18.20 -23.16
CA GLU A 57 5.65 -17.06 -24.04
C GLU A 57 4.55 -16.14 -23.48
N LEU A 58 4.85 -14.86 -23.34
CA LEU A 58 3.96 -13.90 -22.68
C LEU A 58 3.30 -12.95 -23.67
N GLU A 59 2.12 -12.49 -23.26
CA GLU A 59 1.45 -11.30 -23.76
C GLU A 59 1.49 -10.20 -22.70
N PHE A 60 1.49 -8.96 -23.18
CA PHE A 60 1.57 -7.78 -22.35
C PHE A 60 0.47 -6.81 -22.76
N GLY A 61 -0.05 -6.09 -21.78
CA GLY A 61 -1.02 -5.04 -22.01
C GLY A 61 -0.80 -3.91 -21.03
N GLY A 62 -1.09 -2.69 -21.49
CA GLY A 62 -0.96 -1.51 -20.66
C GLY A 62 -2.01 -0.46 -21.00
N HIS A 63 -2.30 0.39 -20.04
CA HIS A 63 -3.05 1.61 -20.26
C HIS A 63 -2.67 2.67 -19.22
N THR A 64 -2.92 3.92 -19.58
CA THR A 64 -2.85 5.04 -18.66
C THR A 64 -4.26 5.37 -18.19
N ALA A 65 -4.42 5.56 -16.89
CA ALA A 65 -5.67 6.03 -16.30
C ALA A 65 -5.40 7.08 -15.22
N GLU A 66 -6.45 7.72 -14.74
CA GLU A 66 -6.35 8.63 -13.62
C GLU A 66 -6.69 7.92 -12.31
N TRP A 67 -5.85 8.08 -11.29
CA TRP A 67 -6.11 7.63 -9.93
C TRP A 67 -6.01 8.82 -8.97
N VAL A 68 -7.15 9.19 -8.38
CA VAL A 68 -7.24 10.32 -7.42
C VAL A 68 -6.68 11.63 -8.02
N GLY A 69 -7.03 11.93 -9.27
CA GLY A 69 -6.61 13.15 -9.93
C GLY A 69 -5.19 13.12 -10.51
N GLN A 70 -4.53 11.95 -10.58
CA GLN A 70 -3.17 11.81 -11.08
C GLN A 70 -3.04 10.71 -12.12
N GLU A 71 -2.21 10.96 -13.14
CA GLU A 71 -1.85 9.95 -14.13
C GLU A 71 -1.20 8.74 -13.45
N THR A 72 -1.69 7.55 -13.77
CA THR A 72 -1.21 6.26 -13.30
C THR A 72 -1.13 5.31 -14.48
N GLU A 73 -0.02 4.58 -14.57
CA GLU A 73 0.16 3.56 -15.60
C GLU A 73 -0.16 2.18 -15.01
N TYR A 74 -0.97 1.43 -15.72
CA TYR A 74 -1.34 0.06 -15.39
C TYR A 74 -0.81 -0.85 -16.48
N CYS A 75 -0.09 -1.89 -16.09
CA CYS A 75 0.36 -2.92 -17.00
C CYS A 75 0.12 -4.30 -16.44
N ALA A 76 -0.01 -5.27 -17.33
CA ALA A 76 -0.15 -6.67 -16.98
C ALA A 76 0.67 -7.54 -17.94
N ALA A 77 1.13 -8.67 -17.41
CA ALA A 77 1.73 -9.76 -18.18
C ALA A 77 0.97 -11.05 -17.88
N TRP A 78 0.67 -11.83 -18.90
CA TRP A 78 -0.01 -13.13 -18.81
C TRP A 78 0.54 -14.08 -19.89
N VAL A 79 0.26 -15.38 -19.76
CA VAL A 79 0.69 -16.39 -20.75
C VAL A 79 -0.07 -16.19 -22.06
N ARG A 80 0.64 -16.23 -23.20
CA ARG A 80 0.05 -16.08 -24.52
C ARG A 80 -1.00 -17.16 -24.78
N GLY A 81 -2.17 -16.75 -25.27
CA GLY A 81 -3.27 -17.65 -25.59
C GLY A 81 -4.12 -18.06 -24.38
N GLU A 82 -3.76 -17.65 -23.17
CA GLU A 82 -4.68 -17.67 -22.03
C GLU A 82 -5.56 -16.42 -22.04
N GLU A 83 -6.77 -16.53 -21.51
CA GLU A 83 -7.65 -15.37 -21.38
C GLU A 83 -7.01 -14.35 -20.43
N ALA A 84 -7.17 -13.06 -20.74
CA ALA A 84 -6.70 -11.95 -19.91
C ALA A 84 -7.39 -11.88 -18.53
N ASP A 85 -8.23 -12.86 -18.16
CA ASP A 85 -8.81 -13.05 -16.83
C ASP A 85 -8.14 -14.16 -16.01
N GLY A 86 -7.19 -14.90 -16.60
CA GLY A 86 -6.35 -15.88 -15.90
C GLY A 86 -5.25 -15.26 -15.03
N VAL A 87 -4.23 -16.08 -14.72
CA VAL A 87 -3.08 -15.68 -13.89
C VAL A 87 -2.35 -14.49 -14.53
N GLN A 88 -2.27 -13.40 -13.79
CA GLN A 88 -1.62 -12.16 -14.28
C GLN A 88 -0.62 -11.64 -13.27
N LEU A 89 0.50 -11.14 -13.77
CA LEU A 89 1.34 -10.20 -13.03
C LEU A 89 0.94 -8.78 -13.40
N LYS A 90 0.37 -8.05 -12.45
CA LYS A 90 -0.05 -6.66 -12.59
C LYS A 90 1.02 -5.73 -12.04
N LEU A 91 1.19 -4.60 -12.71
CA LEU A 91 2.06 -3.50 -12.34
C LEU A 91 1.27 -2.19 -12.37
N ASN A 92 1.40 -1.39 -11.32
CA ASN A 92 0.83 -0.05 -11.25
C ASN A 92 1.94 0.93 -10.88
N ILE A 93 2.18 1.91 -11.76
CA ILE A 93 3.21 2.94 -11.58
C ILE A 93 2.52 4.26 -11.31
N ARG A 94 2.76 4.81 -10.13
CA ARG A 94 2.24 6.11 -9.69
C ARG A 94 3.40 7.09 -9.58
N PRO A 95 3.56 8.03 -10.54
CA PRO A 95 4.60 9.03 -10.53
C PRO A 95 4.34 10.15 -9.51
N SER A 96 3.83 9.80 -8.32
CA SER A 96 3.63 10.73 -7.22
C SER A 96 3.52 9.98 -5.90
N ALA A 97 4.27 10.47 -4.90
CA ALA A 97 4.14 10.04 -3.51
C ALA A 97 3.25 10.98 -2.68
N ALA A 98 2.72 12.04 -3.29
CA ALA A 98 1.88 13.03 -2.60
C ALA A 98 0.44 12.55 -2.37
N HIS A 99 0.05 11.42 -2.94
CA HIS A 99 -1.32 10.93 -2.90
C HIS A 99 -1.40 9.56 -2.24
N ARG A 100 -2.64 9.14 -2.01
CA ARG A 100 -2.98 7.92 -1.29
C ARG A 100 -2.32 6.68 -1.93
N SER A 101 -2.12 5.61 -1.16
CA SER A 101 -1.70 4.30 -1.68
C SER A 101 -2.88 3.35 -1.87
N SER A 102 -2.59 2.15 -2.37
CA SER A 102 -3.43 0.97 -2.21
C SER A 102 -2.58 -0.31 -2.15
N GLY A 103 -3.19 -1.46 -1.89
CA GLY A 103 -2.54 -2.77 -1.99
C GLY A 103 -1.47 -2.97 -0.91
N ALA A 104 -0.32 -3.56 -1.26
CA ALA A 104 0.74 -3.84 -0.27
C ALA A 104 1.26 -2.60 0.47
N ALA A 105 1.19 -1.42 -0.14
CA ALA A 105 1.62 -0.19 0.50
C ALA A 105 0.71 0.24 1.65
N GLU A 106 -0.59 -0.09 1.65
CA GLU A 106 -1.51 0.26 2.75
C GLU A 106 -1.79 -0.90 3.72
N ASP A 107 -1.23 -2.08 3.47
CA ASP A 107 -1.53 -3.28 4.24
C ASP A 107 -0.78 -3.28 5.58
N ALA A 108 -1.50 -3.18 6.70
CA ALA A 108 -0.91 -3.19 8.04
C ALA A 108 -0.22 -4.52 8.41
N SER A 109 -0.51 -5.60 7.68
CA SER A 109 0.13 -6.91 7.86
C SER A 109 1.34 -7.14 6.94
N ALA A 110 1.69 -6.13 6.13
CA ALA A 110 2.84 -6.19 5.25
C ALA A 110 4.15 -6.34 6.04
N THR A 111 5.11 -6.97 5.39
CA THR A 111 6.48 -7.12 5.85
C THR A 111 7.40 -6.25 4.99
N PRO A 112 8.60 -5.89 5.45
CA PRO A 112 9.57 -5.20 4.61
C PRO A 112 10.04 -6.11 3.46
N ILE A 113 10.14 -5.56 2.24
CA ILE A 113 10.81 -6.25 1.11
C ILE A 113 12.29 -6.53 1.45
N GLY A 114 12.92 -5.64 2.21
CA GLY A 114 14.32 -5.74 2.60
C GLY A 114 15.28 -5.27 1.49
N PHE A 115 16.55 -5.70 1.59
CA PHE A 115 17.60 -5.42 0.59
C PHE A 115 17.85 -3.93 0.27
N GLY A 116 17.51 -3.04 1.21
CA GLY A 116 17.69 -1.59 1.07
C GLY A 116 16.50 -0.86 0.46
N TRP A 117 15.42 -1.55 0.07
CA TRP A 117 14.22 -0.93 -0.44
C TRP A 117 13.34 -0.36 0.67
N ASN A 118 12.76 0.82 0.40
CA ASN A 118 11.55 1.28 1.08
C ASN A 118 10.36 0.58 0.40
N GLY A 119 9.81 -0.45 1.03
CA GLY A 119 8.74 -1.20 0.41
C GLY A 119 8.14 -2.30 1.28
N SER A 120 6.88 -2.58 0.98
CA SER A 120 6.00 -3.50 1.67
C SER A 120 5.75 -4.75 0.82
N PHE A 121 5.73 -5.91 1.45
CA PHE A 121 5.33 -7.18 0.85
C PHE A 121 4.21 -7.82 1.67
N ALA A 122 3.08 -8.08 1.04
CA ALA A 122 1.88 -8.63 1.67
C ALA A 122 1.46 -9.94 0.97
N VAL A 123 0.98 -10.89 1.77
CA VAL A 123 0.66 -12.26 1.34
C VAL A 123 -0.66 -12.77 1.92
N SER A 124 -1.64 -11.86 2.12
CA SER A 124 -2.94 -12.18 2.73
C SER A 124 -3.73 -13.22 1.95
N ASP A 125 -3.84 -13.02 0.65
CA ASP A 125 -4.68 -13.74 -0.31
C ASP A 125 -3.89 -13.90 -1.62
N GLN A 126 -3.38 -12.77 -2.10
CA GLN A 126 -2.53 -12.67 -3.28
C GLN A 126 -1.21 -12.02 -2.89
N PRO A 127 -0.06 -12.48 -3.41
CA PRO A 127 1.21 -11.83 -3.16
C PRO A 127 1.23 -10.46 -3.83
N ARG A 128 1.46 -9.43 -3.02
CA ARG A 128 1.48 -8.03 -3.41
C ARG A 128 2.77 -7.39 -2.92
N ALA A 129 3.37 -6.54 -3.73
CA ALA A 129 4.57 -5.78 -3.40
C ALA A 129 4.36 -4.30 -3.70
N GLY A 130 4.86 -3.42 -2.84
CA GLY A 130 4.86 -1.98 -3.06
C GLY A 130 6.23 -1.40 -2.76
N VAL A 131 6.81 -0.67 -3.72
CA VAL A 131 8.13 -0.05 -3.62
C VAL A 131 7.98 1.45 -3.78
N LEU A 132 8.52 2.20 -2.83
CA LEU A 132 8.57 3.65 -2.86
C LEU A 132 10.00 4.10 -3.13
N VAL A 133 10.20 4.83 -4.22
CA VAL A 133 11.50 5.38 -4.62
C VAL A 133 11.50 6.89 -4.40
N ASP A 134 12.57 7.41 -3.82
CA ASP A 134 12.82 8.84 -3.74
C ASP A 134 13.06 9.41 -5.14
N CYS A 135 12.23 10.38 -5.53
CA CYS A 135 12.25 10.96 -6.86
C CYS A 135 11.90 12.45 -6.79
N ALA A 136 12.90 13.30 -6.55
CA ALA A 136 12.73 14.74 -6.40
C ALA A 136 11.97 15.45 -7.56
N PRO A 137 12.12 15.04 -8.84
CA PRO A 137 11.38 15.66 -9.95
C PRO A 137 9.86 15.43 -9.90
N LEU A 138 9.39 14.42 -9.16
CA LEU A 138 7.99 14.03 -9.12
C LEU A 138 7.24 14.70 -7.95
N PRO A 139 5.92 14.94 -8.08
CA PRO A 139 5.11 15.41 -6.97
C PRO A 139 5.22 14.51 -5.73
N GLY A 140 5.31 15.13 -4.56
CA GLY A 140 5.57 14.39 -3.32
C GLY A 140 6.97 13.77 -3.22
N LYS A 141 7.86 14.10 -4.17
CA LYS A 141 9.26 13.65 -4.22
C LYS A 141 9.41 12.14 -4.28
N GLY A 142 8.45 11.43 -4.87
CA GLY A 142 8.50 9.97 -4.91
C GLY A 142 7.72 9.32 -6.04
N LEU A 143 8.15 8.09 -6.33
CA LEU A 143 7.59 7.19 -7.31
C LEU A 143 7.14 5.93 -6.59
N LEU A 144 5.83 5.63 -6.62
CA LEU A 144 5.28 4.41 -6.03
C LEU A 144 5.05 3.38 -7.15
N VAL A 145 5.61 2.20 -6.99
CA VAL A 145 5.40 1.05 -7.88
C VAL A 145 4.75 -0.07 -7.09
N LEU A 146 3.59 -0.53 -7.53
CA LEU A 146 2.84 -1.62 -6.93
C LEU A 146 2.82 -2.79 -7.91
N ALA A 147 3.03 -4.00 -7.40
CA ALA A 147 2.87 -5.23 -8.16
C ALA A 147 2.00 -6.23 -7.41
N GLU A 148 1.33 -7.09 -8.17
CA GLU A 148 0.42 -8.11 -7.66
C GLU A 148 0.42 -9.30 -8.62
N ALA A 149 0.40 -10.52 -8.08
CA ALA A 149 -0.02 -11.68 -8.86
C ALA A 149 -1.51 -11.91 -8.62
N ARG A 150 -2.33 -11.85 -9.67
CA ARG A 150 -3.76 -12.16 -9.61
C ARG A 150 -3.96 -13.67 -9.55
N GLN A 151 -3.49 -14.28 -8.47
CA GLN A 151 -3.50 -15.71 -8.22
C GLN A 151 -3.37 -15.95 -6.73
N ASP A 152 -4.18 -16.87 -6.20
CA ASP A 152 -4.16 -17.19 -4.78
C ASP A 152 -2.81 -17.77 -4.37
N ILE A 153 -2.30 -17.33 -3.21
CA ILE A 153 -0.95 -17.67 -2.77
C ILE A 153 -0.74 -19.18 -2.58
N GLU A 154 -1.79 -19.91 -2.22
CA GLU A 154 -1.76 -21.37 -2.05
C GLU A 154 -1.48 -22.10 -3.37
N GLU A 155 -1.74 -21.45 -4.51
CA GLU A 155 -1.51 -21.97 -5.85
C GLU A 155 -0.13 -21.56 -6.41
N LEU A 156 0.67 -20.79 -5.64
CA LEU A 156 1.96 -20.28 -6.06
C LEU A 156 3.12 -20.96 -5.32
N THR A 157 4.18 -21.24 -6.06
CA THR A 157 5.45 -21.71 -5.47
C THR A 157 6.17 -20.57 -4.73
N ASP A 158 7.03 -20.92 -3.77
CA ASP A 158 7.90 -19.95 -3.09
C ASP A 158 8.75 -19.11 -4.06
N ALA A 159 9.19 -19.72 -5.16
CA ALA A 159 9.93 -19.03 -6.21
C ALA A 159 9.06 -17.98 -6.91
N GLN A 160 7.81 -18.32 -7.25
CA GLN A 160 6.84 -17.38 -7.85
C GLN A 160 6.49 -16.24 -6.88
N VAL A 161 6.32 -16.52 -5.59
CA VAL A 161 6.06 -15.49 -4.58
C VAL A 161 7.23 -14.51 -4.47
N LEU A 162 8.47 -14.99 -4.41
CA LEU A 162 9.66 -14.13 -4.46
C LEU A 162 9.72 -13.31 -5.76
N GLN A 163 9.27 -13.90 -6.86
CA GLN A 163 9.31 -13.30 -8.17
C GLN A 163 8.39 -12.06 -8.28
N VAL A 164 7.32 -11.98 -7.49
CA VAL A 164 6.49 -10.76 -7.39
C VAL A 164 7.29 -9.59 -6.81
N ALA A 165 8.09 -9.81 -5.77
CA ALA A 165 8.94 -8.76 -5.20
C ALA A 165 10.08 -8.35 -6.14
N ARG A 166 10.67 -9.30 -6.87
CA ARG A 166 11.65 -9.00 -7.92
C ARG A 166 11.05 -8.20 -9.07
N PHE A 167 9.86 -8.61 -9.52
CA PHE A 167 9.12 -7.90 -10.55
C PHE A 167 8.83 -6.45 -10.12
N ALA A 168 8.39 -6.21 -8.88
CA ALA A 168 8.17 -4.87 -8.35
C ALA A 168 9.46 -4.03 -8.28
N THR A 169 10.53 -4.58 -7.70
CA THR A 169 11.79 -3.86 -7.46
C THR A 169 12.54 -3.55 -8.76
N GLU A 170 12.57 -4.48 -9.71
CA GLU A 170 13.21 -4.24 -11.01
C GLU A 170 12.35 -3.39 -11.96
N SER A 171 11.01 -3.42 -11.83
CA SER A 171 10.15 -2.46 -12.53
C SER A 171 10.32 -1.05 -11.94
N ALA A 172 10.43 -0.93 -10.61
CA ALA A 172 10.74 0.33 -9.93
C ALA A 172 12.09 0.90 -10.36
N ARG A 173 13.11 0.06 -10.53
CA ARG A 173 14.42 0.50 -11.07
C ARG A 173 14.30 1.07 -12.49
N ARG A 174 13.58 0.37 -13.38
CA ARG A 174 13.36 0.84 -14.77
C ARG A 174 12.56 2.16 -14.79
N ALA A 175 11.48 2.22 -14.03
CA ALA A 175 10.66 3.43 -13.89
C ALA A 175 11.46 4.60 -13.31
N ALA A 176 12.26 4.37 -12.26
CA ALA A 176 13.11 5.38 -11.64
C ALA A 176 14.10 5.99 -12.65
N LYS A 177 14.74 5.15 -13.47
CA LYS A 177 15.61 5.63 -14.57
C LYS A 177 14.84 6.49 -15.56
N ARG A 178 13.63 6.09 -15.95
CA ARG A 178 12.78 6.82 -16.89
C ARG A 178 12.38 8.20 -16.38
N PHE A 179 12.06 8.30 -15.09
CA PHE A 179 11.64 9.55 -14.45
C PHE A 179 12.82 10.39 -13.93
N GLY A 180 14.07 9.96 -14.13
CA GLY A 180 15.25 10.69 -13.67
C GLY A 180 15.36 10.78 -12.14
N CYS A 181 14.95 9.74 -11.43
CA CYS A 181 15.04 9.69 -9.97
C CYS A 181 16.50 9.47 -9.55
N GLU A 182 16.99 10.30 -8.62
CA GLU A 182 18.39 10.31 -8.17
C GLU A 182 18.62 9.56 -6.83
N GLY A 183 17.57 8.98 -6.25
CA GLY A 183 17.65 8.28 -4.96
C GLY A 183 18.35 6.92 -5.04
N ASP A 184 18.95 6.51 -3.92
CA ASP A 184 19.55 5.18 -3.78
C ASP A 184 18.49 4.08 -3.95
N LEU A 185 18.75 3.17 -4.88
CA LEU A 185 17.89 2.01 -5.12
C LEU A 185 18.38 0.81 -4.33
N GLY A 186 17.45 -0.02 -3.88
CA GLY A 186 17.80 -1.29 -3.23
C GLY A 186 18.39 -2.31 -4.20
N ARG A 187 18.86 -3.43 -3.63
CA ARG A 187 19.36 -4.59 -4.39
C ARG A 187 18.23 -5.53 -4.76
N ARG A 188 18.42 -6.32 -5.82
CA ARG A 188 17.46 -7.36 -6.22
C ARG A 188 17.21 -8.32 -5.03
N PRO A 189 15.95 -8.52 -4.60
CA PRO A 189 15.65 -9.40 -3.47
C PRO A 189 16.04 -10.86 -3.74
N SER A 190 16.66 -11.50 -2.75
CA SER A 190 16.93 -12.95 -2.77
C SER A 190 15.95 -13.76 -1.92
N ALA A 191 15.16 -13.10 -1.08
CA ALA A 191 14.12 -13.68 -0.25
C ALA A 191 13.06 -12.61 0.06
N VAL A 192 11.89 -13.03 0.54
CA VAL A 192 10.87 -12.16 1.12
C VAL A 192 10.41 -12.78 2.43
N ASP A 193 10.24 -11.95 3.46
CA ASP A 193 9.68 -12.43 4.71
C ASP A 193 8.16 -12.59 4.53
N ARG A 194 7.65 -13.75 4.94
CA ARG A 194 6.22 -14.10 4.84
C ARG A 194 5.68 -14.54 6.19
N SER A 195 6.42 -14.24 7.26
CA SER A 195 6.07 -14.69 8.60
C SER A 195 4.67 -14.20 8.95
N PRO A 196 3.79 -15.10 9.43
CA PRO A 196 2.52 -14.67 9.98
C PRO A 196 2.78 -13.81 11.22
N TRP A 197 1.75 -13.13 11.69
CA TRP A 197 1.79 -12.43 12.98
C TRP A 197 2.37 -13.31 14.07
N GLN A 198 3.43 -12.82 14.72
CA GLN A 198 4.11 -13.54 15.79
C GLN A 198 3.63 -13.00 17.13
N THR A 199 3.04 -13.86 17.96
CA THR A 199 2.72 -13.51 19.35
C THR A 199 3.83 -14.00 20.28
N ARG A 200 4.51 -13.09 20.96
CA ARG A 200 5.67 -13.39 21.80
C ARG A 200 5.63 -12.64 23.14
N PRO A 201 6.35 -13.09 24.18
CA PRO A 201 6.54 -12.31 25.39
C PRO A 201 7.12 -10.92 25.08
N VAL A 202 6.73 -9.90 25.84
CA VAL A 202 7.21 -8.50 25.62
C VAL A 202 8.74 -8.41 25.62
N ALA A 203 9.40 -9.16 26.51
CA ALA A 203 10.86 -9.16 26.62
C ALA A 203 11.57 -9.83 25.42
N GLU A 204 10.84 -10.56 24.58
CA GLU A 204 11.32 -11.29 23.41
C GLU A 204 10.82 -10.67 22.09
N ALA A 205 10.34 -9.42 22.14
CA ALA A 205 9.92 -8.68 20.95
C ALA A 205 11.13 -8.38 20.06
N GLU A 206 11.07 -8.80 18.79
CA GLU A 206 12.16 -8.67 17.82
C GLU A 206 11.74 -7.86 16.58
N GLY A 207 10.44 -7.77 16.33
CA GLY A 207 9.80 -7.13 15.18
C GLY A 207 9.36 -5.68 15.44
N THR A 208 8.19 -5.33 14.91
CA THR A 208 7.62 -3.97 14.99
C THR A 208 7.38 -3.49 16.43
N CYS A 209 7.23 -4.39 17.40
CA CYS A 209 7.07 -4.06 18.82
C CYS A 209 8.41 -3.95 19.58
N ARG A 210 9.54 -4.22 18.95
CA ARG A 210 10.86 -4.10 19.57
C ARG A 210 11.10 -2.67 20.06
N ASP A 211 11.61 -2.56 21.29
CA ASP A 211 11.93 -1.29 21.97
C ASP A 211 10.73 -0.37 22.26
N VAL A 212 9.50 -0.86 22.12
CA VAL A 212 8.27 -0.07 22.39
C VAL A 212 7.86 -0.11 23.86
N PHE A 213 7.88 -1.31 24.46
CA PHE A 213 7.39 -1.53 25.82
C PHE A 213 8.56 -1.77 26.77
N GLY A 214 8.89 -0.77 27.57
CA GLY A 214 9.83 -0.95 28.68
C GLY A 214 9.24 -1.84 29.78
N ARG A 215 10.09 -2.48 30.59
CA ARG A 215 9.67 -3.34 31.71
C ARG A 215 8.62 -2.69 32.63
N ARG A 216 8.82 -1.42 33.00
CA ARG A 216 7.89 -0.67 33.85
C ARG A 216 6.53 -0.46 33.20
N ASP A 217 6.50 -0.22 31.89
CA ASP A 217 5.24 -0.04 31.15
C ASP A 217 4.49 -1.35 31.02
N ALA A 218 5.21 -2.44 30.74
CA ALA A 218 4.64 -3.77 30.67
C ALA A 218 4.03 -4.19 32.02
N GLU A 219 4.75 -4.04 33.13
CA GLU A 219 4.25 -4.35 34.48
C GLU A 219 3.02 -3.51 34.85
N ARG A 220 3.09 -2.20 34.62
CA ARG A 220 2.05 -1.25 35.01
C ARG A 220 0.75 -1.42 34.22
N LEU A 221 0.85 -1.77 32.93
CA LEU A 221 -0.31 -1.98 32.05
C LEU A 221 -0.72 -3.45 31.95
N GLY A 222 -0.04 -4.35 32.66
CA GLY A 222 -0.31 -5.80 32.61
C GLY A 222 -0.04 -6.42 31.23
N ILE A 223 0.84 -5.83 30.44
CA ILE A 223 1.18 -6.33 29.10
C ILE A 223 2.18 -7.47 29.26
N THR A 224 1.78 -8.66 28.84
CA THR A 224 2.63 -9.87 28.92
C THR A 224 3.11 -10.33 27.55
N LYS A 225 2.34 -10.06 26.50
CA LYS A 225 2.63 -10.49 25.13
C LYS A 225 2.38 -9.37 24.15
N VAL A 226 3.18 -9.38 23.08
CA VAL A 226 3.02 -8.53 21.92
C VAL A 226 2.70 -9.39 20.70
N SER A 227 2.04 -8.80 19.71
CA SER A 227 1.79 -9.34 18.40
C SER A 227 2.41 -8.41 17.37
N GLU A 228 3.35 -8.93 16.59
CA GLU A 228 4.18 -8.13 15.69
C GLU A 228 4.45 -8.83 14.35
N LYS A 229 4.92 -8.01 13.41
CA LYS A 229 5.49 -8.44 12.13
C LYS A 229 7.00 -8.13 12.11
N PRO A 230 7.76 -8.74 11.19
CA PRO A 230 9.16 -8.38 10.95
C PRO A 230 9.32 -6.86 10.75
N ALA A 231 10.30 -6.27 11.42
CA ALA A 231 10.55 -4.83 11.35
C ALA A 231 11.44 -4.47 10.15
N GLY A 232 11.23 -3.31 9.55
CA GLY A 232 12.10 -2.85 8.45
C GLY A 232 11.63 -1.55 7.83
N ARG A 233 11.81 -1.40 6.52
CA ARG A 233 11.42 -0.20 5.77
C ARG A 233 10.11 -0.42 5.01
N ALA A 234 9.10 -1.01 5.67
CA ALA A 234 7.77 -1.18 5.11
C ALA A 234 6.97 0.13 5.21
N LEU A 235 6.12 0.43 4.23
CA LEU A 235 5.36 1.69 4.23
C LEU A 235 4.28 1.75 5.33
N THR A 236 4.02 0.61 5.94
CA THR A 236 3.12 0.39 7.07
C THR A 236 3.82 -0.51 8.08
N GLU A 237 3.75 -0.15 9.35
CA GLU A 237 4.14 -1.01 10.46
C GLU A 237 3.04 -1.02 11.52
N GLU A 238 2.78 -2.18 12.11
CA GLU A 238 1.83 -2.32 13.20
C GLU A 238 2.42 -3.16 14.34
N CYS A 239 2.22 -2.69 15.56
CA CYS A 239 2.49 -3.39 16.80
C CYS A 239 1.21 -3.46 17.62
N SER A 240 0.81 -4.66 18.05
CA SER A 240 -0.42 -4.89 18.81
C SER A 240 -0.15 -5.58 20.13
N VAL A 241 -0.86 -5.21 21.20
CA VAL A 241 -0.73 -5.84 22.52
C VAL A 241 -2.09 -6.08 23.14
N ARG A 242 -2.27 -7.24 23.76
CA ARG A 242 -3.48 -7.51 24.56
C ARG A 242 -3.33 -6.89 25.94
N LEU A 243 -4.37 -6.18 26.37
CA LEU A 243 -4.48 -5.65 27.73
C LEU A 243 -5.30 -6.62 28.61
N PRO A 244 -5.21 -6.50 29.94
CA PRO A 244 -6.12 -7.19 30.84
C PRO A 244 -7.58 -6.83 30.53
N GLY A 245 -8.43 -7.84 30.34
CA GLY A 245 -9.83 -7.66 29.95
C GLY A 245 -10.18 -8.51 28.73
N LYS A 246 -11.47 -8.82 28.56
CA LYS A 246 -11.94 -9.58 27.41
C LYS A 246 -11.88 -8.69 26.16
N ASP A 247 -11.23 -9.16 25.10
CA ASP A 247 -11.10 -8.47 23.80
C ASP A 247 -10.43 -7.08 23.86
N HIS A 248 -9.80 -6.74 24.99
CA HIS A 248 -9.09 -5.48 25.16
C HIS A 248 -7.69 -5.54 24.55
N HIS A 249 -7.39 -4.63 23.63
CA HIS A 249 -6.05 -4.54 23.03
C HIS A 249 -5.71 -3.12 22.62
N VAL A 250 -4.41 -2.86 22.48
CA VAL A 250 -3.85 -1.64 21.93
C VAL A 250 -3.19 -1.95 20.60
N ARG A 251 -3.37 -1.05 19.63
CA ARG A 251 -2.70 -1.05 18.34
C ARG A 251 -1.90 0.22 18.18
N LEU A 252 -0.63 0.07 17.82
CA LEU A 252 0.29 1.12 17.43
C LEU A 252 0.57 0.96 15.94
N GLY A 253 0.21 1.96 15.13
CA GLY A 253 0.38 1.94 13.67
C GLY A 253 1.28 3.08 13.20
N ALA A 254 2.18 2.80 12.26
CA ALA A 254 3.03 3.79 11.60
C ALA A 254 2.86 3.68 10.09
N TYR A 255 2.73 4.83 9.44
CA TYR A 255 2.42 4.94 8.02
C TYR A 255 3.36 5.97 7.39
N TYR A 256 3.90 5.64 6.22
CA TYR A 256 4.91 6.46 5.53
C TYR A 256 4.50 6.78 4.10
N GLY A 257 4.85 7.98 3.63
CA GLY A 257 4.62 8.43 2.25
C GLY A 257 3.14 8.31 1.84
N PRO A 258 2.83 7.68 0.68
CA PRO A 258 1.47 7.44 0.23
C PRO A 258 0.54 6.75 1.24
N SER A 259 1.09 5.88 2.08
CA SER A 259 0.33 5.15 3.12
C SER A 259 -0.11 6.08 4.24
N ALA A 260 0.72 7.06 4.59
CA ALA A 260 0.33 8.12 5.54
C ALA A 260 -0.81 8.99 4.99
N GLN A 261 -0.80 9.28 3.69
CA GLN A 261 -1.87 10.04 3.03
C GLN A 261 -3.19 9.25 3.01
N GLN A 262 -3.10 7.96 2.72
CA GLN A 262 -4.26 7.06 2.76
C GLN A 262 -4.84 6.96 4.17
N GLU A 263 -4.01 6.77 5.19
CA GLU A 263 -4.50 6.64 6.56
C GLU A 263 -5.14 7.94 7.07
N LYS A 264 -4.51 9.10 6.82
CA LYS A 264 -5.10 10.41 7.14
C LYS A 264 -6.45 10.63 6.45
N TYR A 265 -6.56 10.18 5.21
CA TYR A 265 -7.83 10.24 4.48
C TYR A 265 -8.90 9.34 5.11
N LEU A 266 -8.55 8.10 5.47
CA LEU A 266 -9.48 7.15 6.10
C LEU A 266 -9.96 7.66 7.46
N ASP A 267 -9.05 8.20 8.28
CA ASP A 267 -9.39 8.80 9.56
C ASP A 267 -10.36 9.99 9.41
N GLY A 268 -10.12 10.85 8.41
CA GLY A 268 -11.01 11.98 8.11
C GLY A 268 -12.37 11.54 7.54
N ARG A 269 -12.39 10.48 6.73
CA ARG A 269 -13.61 9.91 6.13
C ARG A 269 -14.45 9.16 7.17
N TYR A 270 -13.80 8.52 8.13
CA TYR A 270 -14.41 7.68 9.16
C TYR A 270 -13.96 8.13 10.55
N PRO A 271 -14.37 9.32 11.03
CA PRO A 271 -13.88 9.87 12.29
C PRO A 271 -14.19 8.98 13.51
N GLY A 272 -15.29 8.22 13.46
CA GLY A 272 -15.61 7.24 14.50
C GLY A 272 -14.59 6.10 14.62
N SER A 273 -13.81 5.81 13.57
CA SER A 273 -12.76 4.79 13.62
C SER A 273 -11.54 5.20 14.45
N VAL A 274 -11.39 6.50 14.75
CA VAL A 274 -10.28 7.06 15.52
C VAL A 274 -10.72 7.79 16.79
N THR A 275 -11.98 7.65 17.20
CA THR A 275 -12.43 8.15 18.50
C THR A 275 -11.55 7.57 19.62
N GLY A 276 -11.04 8.45 20.48
CA GLY A 276 -10.14 8.09 21.58
C GLY A 276 -8.68 7.78 21.17
N ALA A 277 -8.34 7.82 19.87
CA ALA A 277 -6.98 7.56 19.41
C ALA A 277 -6.04 8.74 19.71
N VAL A 278 -4.76 8.44 19.96
CA VAL A 278 -3.69 9.44 20.02
C VAL A 278 -2.91 9.38 18.72
N MET A 279 -2.75 10.51 18.03
CA MET A 279 -2.17 10.57 16.69
C MET A 279 -1.09 11.65 16.63
N ARG A 280 0.00 11.39 15.89
CA ARG A 280 1.09 12.34 15.65
C ARG A 280 1.57 12.25 14.21
N SER A 281 2.06 13.36 13.68
CA SER A 281 2.85 13.39 12.45
C SER A 281 4.28 13.80 12.75
N ARG A 282 5.26 13.24 12.04
CA ARG A 282 6.67 13.60 12.16
C ARG A 282 7.33 13.67 10.78
N PRO A 283 8.17 14.68 10.49
CA PRO A 283 8.91 14.74 9.23
C PRO A 283 9.89 13.58 9.10
N CYS A 284 9.90 12.92 7.93
CA CYS A 284 10.87 11.90 7.52
C CYS A 284 11.70 12.35 6.30
N GLY A 285 11.15 13.22 5.46
CA GLY A 285 11.82 13.70 4.25
C GLY A 285 11.65 12.75 3.05
N GLY A 286 12.21 13.14 1.90
CA GLY A 286 12.11 12.37 0.66
C GLY A 286 10.66 12.05 0.26
N ALA A 287 10.46 10.88 -0.33
CA ALA A 287 9.17 10.31 -0.67
C ALA A 287 8.37 9.84 0.55
N LEU A 288 9.03 9.58 1.68
CA LEU A 288 8.37 9.19 2.93
C LEU A 288 7.58 10.35 3.55
N GLY A 289 7.94 11.60 3.22
CA GLY A 289 7.20 12.80 3.60
C GLY A 289 7.07 12.94 5.12
N ASP A 290 5.83 13.14 5.60
CA ASP A 290 5.51 13.09 7.02
C ASP A 290 5.00 11.70 7.39
N ALA A 291 5.72 11.00 8.26
CA ALA A 291 5.21 9.80 8.90
C ALA A 291 4.00 10.14 9.76
N TYR A 292 2.98 9.31 9.67
CA TYR A 292 1.79 9.39 10.49
C TYR A 292 1.78 8.19 11.44
N VAL A 293 1.64 8.44 12.74
CA VAL A 293 1.68 7.39 13.76
C VAL A 293 0.45 7.50 14.67
N LYS A 294 -0.10 6.35 15.03
CA LYS A 294 -1.33 6.25 15.82
C LYS A 294 -1.19 5.25 16.97
N PHE A 295 -1.83 5.59 18.07
CA PHE A 295 -2.14 4.70 19.18
C PHE A 295 -3.66 4.58 19.26
N GLU A 296 -4.15 3.35 19.33
CA GLU A 296 -5.56 3.01 19.33
C GLU A 296 -5.83 1.95 20.41
N GLU A 297 -6.82 2.19 21.27
CA GLU A 297 -7.29 1.21 22.24
C GLU A 297 -8.64 0.63 21.78
N PHE A 298 -8.82 -0.66 21.98
CA PHE A 298 -10.04 -1.40 21.64
C PHE A 298 -10.52 -2.19 22.87
N PRO A 299 -11.85 -2.33 23.08
CA PRO A 299 -12.94 -1.63 22.40
C PRO A 299 -12.78 -0.12 22.52
N ARG A 300 -13.33 0.63 21.56
CA ARG A 300 -12.96 2.04 21.37
C ARG A 300 -13.50 2.88 22.53
N PRO A 301 -12.63 3.48 23.37
CA PRO A 301 -13.09 4.40 24.41
C PRO A 301 -13.90 5.53 23.81
N ASP A 302 -14.93 5.98 24.53
CA ASP A 302 -15.82 7.09 24.17
C ASP A 302 -16.68 6.90 22.91
N ARG A 303 -16.47 5.80 22.15
CA ARG A 303 -17.35 5.37 21.06
C ARG A 303 -18.42 4.40 21.55
N GLU A 304 -18.06 3.50 22.46
CA GLU A 304 -18.94 2.46 22.98
C GLU A 304 -19.44 2.86 24.37
N GLU A 305 -20.76 2.76 24.59
CA GLU A 305 -21.37 3.15 25.87
C GLU A 305 -20.82 2.29 27.00
N GLY A 306 -20.34 2.93 28.07
CA GLY A 306 -19.76 2.25 29.23
C GLY A 306 -18.29 1.80 29.05
N VAL A 307 -17.69 1.97 27.87
CA VAL A 307 -16.28 1.65 27.63
C VAL A 307 -15.40 2.86 27.98
N ARG A 308 -14.58 2.70 29.01
CA ARG A 308 -13.56 3.68 29.41
C ARG A 308 -12.17 3.17 29.03
N SER A 309 -11.30 4.11 28.66
CA SER A 309 -9.90 3.81 28.41
C SER A 309 -9.23 3.25 29.67
N THR A 310 -8.52 2.14 29.50
CA THR A 310 -7.69 1.51 30.54
C THR A 310 -6.25 2.00 30.48
N VAL A 311 -5.87 2.72 29.43
CA VAL A 311 -4.54 3.33 29.25
C VAL A 311 -4.63 4.83 29.43
N GLY A 312 -4.01 5.36 30.49
CA GLY A 312 -3.97 6.80 30.73
C GLY A 312 -3.36 7.56 29.54
N ARG A 313 -3.87 8.77 29.25
CA ARG A 313 -3.42 9.58 28.09
C ARG A 313 -1.90 9.78 28.05
N GLN A 314 -1.25 10.00 29.20
CA GLN A 314 0.21 10.14 29.29
C GLN A 314 0.96 8.87 28.88
N ASP A 315 0.36 7.70 29.11
CA ASP A 315 0.93 6.41 28.73
C ASP A 315 0.74 6.14 27.25
N ALA A 316 -0.44 6.44 26.72
CA ALA A 316 -0.70 6.38 25.28
C ALA A 316 0.28 7.29 24.50
N GLU A 317 0.48 8.53 24.97
CA GLU A 317 1.44 9.46 24.37
C GLU A 317 2.89 8.95 24.46
N ARG A 318 3.28 8.35 25.59
CA ARG A 318 4.63 7.79 25.79
C ARG A 318 4.88 6.56 24.91
N LEU A 319 3.94 5.61 24.87
CA LEU A 319 4.04 4.42 24.03
C LEU A 319 4.05 4.78 22.54
N LEU A 320 3.22 5.75 22.13
CA LEU A 320 3.24 6.27 20.78
C LEU A 320 4.59 6.92 20.43
N ALA A 321 5.17 7.67 21.37
CA ALA A 321 6.49 8.28 21.15
C ALA A 321 7.61 7.23 21.02
N ALA A 322 7.59 6.18 21.86
CA ALA A 322 8.54 5.07 21.78
C ALA A 322 8.43 4.34 20.43
N PHE A 323 7.21 3.97 20.04
CA PHE A 323 6.95 3.33 18.76
C PHE A 323 7.33 4.20 17.56
N ALA A 324 6.97 5.50 17.58
CA ALA A 324 7.34 6.43 16.52
C ALA A 324 8.87 6.59 16.39
N THR A 325 9.60 6.53 17.51
CA THR A 325 11.07 6.59 17.54
C THR A 325 11.68 5.33 16.94
N ALA A 326 11.23 4.14 17.40
CA ALA A 326 11.72 2.87 16.90
C ALA A 326 11.43 2.69 15.40
N SER A 327 10.19 2.96 14.97
CA SER A 327 9.77 2.89 13.57
C SER A 327 10.47 3.92 12.69
N GLY A 328 10.56 5.18 13.15
CA GLY A 328 11.26 6.25 12.45
C GLY A 328 12.74 5.95 12.21
N ALA A 329 13.44 5.40 13.21
CA ALA A 329 14.85 5.03 13.08
C ALA A 329 15.10 3.98 11.99
N ARG A 330 14.21 2.97 11.85
CA ARG A 330 14.29 1.97 10.77
C ARG A 330 14.19 2.58 9.37
N HIS A 331 13.35 3.61 9.25
CA HIS A 331 13.09 4.36 8.03
C HIS A 331 14.13 5.46 7.75
N GLY A 332 15.08 5.71 8.65
CA GLY A 332 16.03 6.81 8.53
C GLY A 332 15.41 8.18 8.75
N CYS A 333 14.24 8.26 9.39
CA CYS A 333 13.62 9.53 9.76
C CYS A 333 14.41 10.20 10.91
N PRO A 334 14.42 11.54 10.99
CA PRO A 334 14.88 12.24 12.19
C PRO A 334 14.09 11.79 13.43
N VAL A 335 14.80 11.24 14.42
CA VAL A 335 14.25 10.84 15.71
C VAL A 335 14.76 11.75 16.83
N PRO A 336 13.94 12.04 17.87
CA PRO A 336 14.36 12.86 19.01
C PRO A 336 15.47 12.24 19.86
#